data_AF-A0A2V7Z0J0-F1
#
_entry.id   AF-A0A2V7Z0J0-F1
#
_cell.length_a   1.000
_cell.length_b   1.000
_cell.length_c   1.000
_cell.angle_alpha   90.00
_cell.angle_beta   90.00
_cell.angle_gamma   90.00
#
_symmetry.space_group_name_H-M   'P 1'
#
loop_
_entity.id
_entity.type
_entity.pdbx_description
1 polymer ?
#
loop_
_entity_poly.entity_id
_entity_poly.type
_entity_poly.pdbx_seq_one_letter_code
_entity_poly.pdbx_strand_id
1 'polypeptide(L)'
;MVSIVALSLPLAGSPGWGQDAAQQQDTQQQAQAENAKPQPKNIKEWVSVNRSRKSAVKGAVVGAIAGALLFGAKGKNPLVGAAAGAVAGGVAGYLIGHHNDTVYYSRDQAIQMAGYKPSDGYVLKIQDVRFDPETIKPGEKATMHIRYLVIGPDPKETIKINCYRGIKYQDKYLTGEQATLKVPHGGGVVESTAEFTLPAEAPVGTYTAEAQMEDEGGRMNQSGTSPLYIAS
;
A
#
# COMPACT_ATOMS: atom_id res chain seq x y z
N MET A 1 -21.25 -76.93 35.07
CA MET A 1 -20.28 -76.71 33.97
C MET A 1 -20.57 -75.31 33.42
N VAL A 2 -20.06 -74.26 34.08
CA VAL A 2 -18.83 -73.47 33.79
C VAL A 2 -18.90 -72.89 32.37
N SER A 3 -19.33 -71.64 32.13
CA SER A 3 -18.77 -70.29 32.40
C SER A 3 -17.61 -69.82 31.49
N ILE A 4 -17.91 -68.70 30.80
CA ILE A 4 -17.11 -67.49 30.52
C ILE A 4 -16.14 -67.46 29.31
N VAL A 5 -16.58 -66.64 28.32
CA VAL A 5 -15.91 -65.57 27.54
C VAL A 5 -14.43 -65.72 27.15
N ALA A 6 -14.17 -65.63 25.83
CA ALA A 6 -12.92 -65.12 25.26
C ALA A 6 -13.18 -64.27 24.00
N LEU A 7 -12.69 -63.03 24.03
CA LEU A 7 -12.60 -62.06 22.93
C LEU A 7 -11.77 -62.61 21.76
N SER A 8 -12.17 -62.31 20.52
CA SER A 8 -11.26 -62.27 19.37
C SER A 8 -11.61 -61.10 18.43
N LEU A 9 -10.61 -60.24 18.21
CA LEU A 9 -10.50 -59.24 17.14
C LEU A 9 -10.15 -59.95 15.80
N PRO A 10 -10.49 -59.43 14.60
CA PRO A 10 -9.88 -58.20 14.07
C PRO A 10 -10.77 -57.34 13.15
N LEU A 11 -10.37 -56.09 12.88
CA LEU A 11 -10.23 -55.52 11.53
C LEU A 11 -9.78 -54.05 11.57
N ALA A 12 -8.76 -53.77 10.75
CA ALA A 12 -8.21 -52.46 10.45
C ALA A 12 -9.17 -51.62 9.58
N GLY A 13 -9.07 -50.28 9.67
CA GLY A 13 -9.81 -49.36 8.80
C GLY A 13 -9.43 -47.88 8.99
N SER A 14 -8.29 -47.50 8.39
CA SER A 14 -7.98 -46.22 7.71
C SER A 14 -8.15 -44.83 8.42
N PRO A 15 -7.08 -44.01 8.48
CA PRO A 15 -7.16 -42.57 8.74
C PRO A 15 -7.66 -41.79 7.51
N GLY A 16 -8.48 -40.76 7.74
CA GLY A 16 -9.08 -39.91 6.71
C GLY A 16 -8.06 -39.08 5.94
N TRP A 17 -8.04 -39.25 4.63
CA TRP A 17 -7.36 -38.38 3.66
C TRP A 17 -8.43 -37.84 2.70
N GLY A 18 -8.62 -36.53 2.66
CA GLY A 18 -9.53 -35.95 1.65
C GLY A 18 -9.84 -34.47 1.75
N GLN A 19 -9.69 -33.84 2.92
CA GLN A 19 -10.06 -32.42 3.09
C GLN A 19 -8.89 -31.44 2.94
N ASP A 20 -7.65 -31.85 3.20
CA ASP A 20 -6.49 -30.94 3.15
C ASP A 20 -5.93 -30.71 1.73
N ALA A 21 -6.08 -31.68 0.82
CA ALA A 21 -5.49 -31.61 -0.53
C ALA A 21 -6.26 -30.68 -1.49
N ALA A 22 -7.58 -30.59 -1.35
CA ALA A 22 -8.42 -29.72 -2.19
C ALA A 22 -8.20 -28.24 -1.85
N GLN A 23 -8.11 -27.89 -0.56
CA GLN A 23 -7.78 -26.53 -0.14
C GLN A 23 -6.36 -26.12 -0.58
N GLN A 24 -5.39 -27.03 -0.54
CA GLN A 24 -4.03 -26.75 -1.03
C GLN A 24 -3.99 -26.54 -2.55
N GLN A 25 -4.78 -27.28 -3.33
CA GLN A 25 -4.84 -27.11 -4.79
C GLN A 25 -5.54 -25.82 -5.22
N ASP A 26 -6.62 -25.41 -4.55
CA ASP A 26 -7.29 -24.13 -4.81
C ASP A 26 -6.37 -22.94 -4.47
N THR A 27 -5.62 -23.03 -3.37
CA THR A 27 -4.64 -22.00 -2.98
C THR A 27 -3.47 -21.94 -3.97
N GLN A 28 -3.01 -23.08 -4.48
CA GLN A 28 -1.91 -23.16 -5.46
C GLN A 28 -2.34 -22.69 -6.86
N GLN A 29 -3.55 -23.01 -7.32
CA GLN A 29 -4.07 -22.54 -8.61
C GLN A 29 -4.36 -21.03 -8.60
N GLN A 30 -4.86 -20.48 -7.49
CA GLN A 30 -5.02 -19.03 -7.34
C GLN A 30 -3.66 -18.30 -7.30
N ALA A 31 -2.66 -18.86 -6.62
CA ALA A 31 -1.29 -18.32 -6.63
C ALA A 31 -0.64 -18.37 -8.03
N GLN A 32 -0.92 -19.43 -8.81
CA GLN A 32 -0.38 -19.58 -10.18
C GLN A 32 -1.07 -18.66 -11.19
N ALA A 33 -2.38 -18.42 -11.07
CA ALA A 33 -3.11 -17.48 -11.94
C ALA A 33 -2.75 -16.01 -11.67
N GLU A 34 -2.25 -15.69 -10.47
CA GLU A 34 -1.88 -14.34 -10.07
C GLU A 34 -0.42 -13.97 -10.40
N ASN A 35 0.47 -14.97 -10.52
CA ASN A 35 1.86 -14.82 -10.96
C ASN A 35 2.02 -14.35 -12.43
N ALA A 36 0.94 -14.38 -13.23
CA ALA A 36 0.95 -13.94 -14.62
C ALA A 36 0.57 -12.46 -14.81
N LYS A 37 0.20 -11.73 -13.75
CA LYS A 37 -0.18 -10.31 -13.86
C LYS A 37 1.06 -9.42 -13.82
N PRO A 38 1.15 -8.43 -14.72
CA PRO A 38 2.29 -7.50 -14.73
C PRO A 38 2.37 -6.76 -13.40
N GLN A 39 3.59 -6.57 -12.89
CA GLN A 39 3.79 -5.72 -11.71
C GLN A 39 3.37 -4.28 -12.04
N PRO A 40 2.68 -3.60 -11.11
CA PRO A 40 2.21 -2.25 -11.37
C PRO A 40 3.39 -1.29 -11.52
N LYS A 41 3.33 -0.44 -12.55
CA LYS A 41 4.42 0.47 -12.92
C LYS A 41 4.53 1.67 -11.97
N ASN A 42 3.41 2.08 -11.39
CA ASN A 42 3.31 3.24 -10.50
C ASN A 42 2.22 3.02 -9.42
N ILE A 43 2.18 3.92 -8.44
CA ILE A 43 1.26 3.79 -7.31
C ILE A 43 -0.20 3.86 -7.74
N LYS A 44 -0.52 4.64 -8.79
CA LYS A 44 -1.87 4.73 -9.35
C LYS A 44 -2.35 3.36 -9.84
N GLU A 45 -1.53 2.64 -10.61
CA GLU A 45 -1.85 1.31 -11.11
C GLU A 45 -2.04 0.32 -9.95
N TRP A 46 -1.11 0.30 -8.99
CA TRP A 46 -1.21 -0.57 -7.81
C TRP A 46 -2.51 -0.32 -7.03
N VAL A 47 -2.82 0.95 -6.76
CA VAL A 47 -4.05 1.33 -6.04
C VAL A 47 -5.29 0.94 -6.83
N SER A 48 -5.30 1.10 -8.16
CA SER A 48 -6.45 0.75 -9.00
C SER A 48 -6.76 -0.75 -8.99
N VAL A 49 -5.72 -1.58 -9.08
CA VAL A 49 -5.82 -3.05 -9.07
C VAL A 49 -6.23 -3.55 -7.68
N ASN A 50 -5.81 -2.87 -6.62
CA ASN A 50 -6.08 -3.28 -5.24
C ASN A 50 -7.39 -2.70 -4.68
N ARG A 51 -7.93 -1.61 -5.25
CA ARG A 51 -9.21 -1.04 -4.83
C ARG A 51 -10.40 -1.91 -5.20
N SER A 52 -10.38 -2.55 -6.37
CA SER A 52 -11.46 -3.47 -6.80
C SER A 52 -11.62 -4.68 -5.86
N ARG A 53 -10.62 -4.96 -5.02
CA ARG A 53 -10.67 -5.98 -3.96
C ARG A 53 -11.22 -5.45 -2.61
N LYS A 54 -11.15 -4.13 -2.36
CA LYS A 54 -11.66 -3.50 -1.12
C LYS A 54 -13.19 -3.47 -1.01
N SER A 55 -13.92 -3.68 -2.11
CA SER A 55 -15.39 -3.87 -2.08
C SER A 55 -15.83 -5.28 -1.68
N ALA A 56 -14.92 -6.27 -1.67
CA ALA A 56 -15.24 -7.66 -1.30
C ALA A 56 -14.88 -8.01 0.15
N VAL A 57 -13.94 -7.31 0.79
CA VAL A 57 -13.55 -7.60 2.18
C VAL A 57 -13.17 -6.29 2.88
N LYS A 58 -14.06 -5.76 3.72
CA LYS A 58 -13.65 -4.85 4.79
C LYS A 58 -12.73 -5.66 5.73
N GLY A 59 -11.42 -5.41 5.68
CA GLY A 59 -10.54 -5.64 6.82
C GLY A 59 -9.44 -6.70 6.73
N ALA A 60 -9.33 -7.52 5.67
CA ALA A 60 -8.22 -8.46 5.53
C ALA A 60 -8.02 -8.84 4.06
N VAL A 61 -6.85 -9.38 3.71
CA VAL A 61 -6.56 -10.07 2.42
C VAL A 61 -6.07 -9.21 1.24
N VAL A 62 -5.05 -8.35 1.44
CA VAL A 62 -4.27 -7.85 0.26
C VAL A 62 -2.76 -8.09 0.39
N GLY A 63 -2.27 -8.83 1.38
CA GLY A 63 -0.83 -9.01 1.55
C GLY A 63 -0.23 -10.34 1.10
N ALA A 64 -1.03 -11.39 0.94
CA ALA A 64 -0.50 -12.75 0.76
C ALA A 64 0.42 -12.93 -0.47
N ILE A 65 0.31 -12.05 -1.47
CA ILE A 65 0.97 -12.21 -2.77
C ILE A 65 2.42 -11.69 -2.77
N ALA A 66 2.72 -10.61 -2.04
CA ALA A 66 4.09 -10.10 -1.93
C ALA A 66 4.96 -11.00 -1.04
N GLY A 67 4.34 -11.59 0.00
CA GLY A 67 4.98 -12.52 0.93
C GLY A 67 5.49 -13.80 0.27
N ALA A 68 4.70 -14.40 -0.61
CA ALA A 68 5.09 -15.61 -1.32
C ALA A 68 6.21 -15.37 -2.36
N LEU A 69 6.31 -14.16 -2.93
CA LEU A 69 7.24 -13.83 -4.01
C LEU A 69 8.59 -13.28 -3.56
N LEU A 70 8.75 -12.85 -2.30
CA LEU A 70 10.01 -12.28 -1.80
C LEU A 70 10.91 -13.31 -1.10
N PHE A 71 10.34 -14.31 -0.43
CA PHE A 71 11.11 -15.22 0.44
C PHE A 71 10.90 -16.69 0.10
N GLY A 72 10.89 -17.01 -1.20
CA GLY A 72 10.88 -18.38 -1.70
C GLY A 72 11.80 -19.27 -0.85
N ALA A 73 11.23 -20.39 -0.40
CA ALA A 73 11.71 -21.30 0.65
C ALA A 73 13.15 -21.85 0.43
N LYS A 74 14.17 -21.00 0.54
CA LYS A 74 15.58 -21.37 0.54
C LYS A 74 16.15 -21.26 1.95
N GLY A 75 15.62 -22.09 2.85
CA GLY A 75 16.16 -22.28 4.18
C GLY A 75 15.89 -23.70 4.63
N LYS A 76 16.88 -24.36 5.24
CA LYS A 76 16.78 -25.74 5.79
C LYS A 76 15.79 -25.86 6.97
N ASN A 77 15.03 -24.80 7.27
CA ASN A 77 14.08 -24.74 8.36
C ASN A 77 12.76 -24.10 7.87
N PRO A 78 11.73 -24.91 7.52
CA PRO A 78 10.49 -24.43 6.89
C PRO A 78 9.70 -23.44 7.77
N LEU A 79 9.89 -23.46 9.09
CA LEU A 79 9.30 -22.50 10.04
C LEU A 79 9.83 -21.06 9.87
N VAL A 80 11.10 -20.88 9.49
CA VAL A 80 11.71 -19.56 9.32
C VAL A 80 11.35 -18.95 7.95
N GLY A 81 11.23 -19.79 6.91
CA GLY A 81 10.75 -19.37 5.58
C GLY A 81 9.26 -19.05 5.56
N ALA A 82 8.44 -19.80 6.32
CA ALA A 82 7.02 -19.51 6.49
C ALA A 82 6.78 -18.22 7.30
N ALA A 83 7.62 -17.92 8.30
CA ALA A 83 7.58 -16.65 9.00
C ALA A 83 7.89 -15.49 8.05
N ALA A 84 8.96 -15.56 7.24
CA ALA A 84 9.28 -14.49 6.27
C ALA A 84 8.21 -14.34 5.16
N GLY A 85 7.62 -15.45 4.70
CA GLY A 85 6.52 -15.46 3.72
C GLY A 85 5.18 -14.98 4.26
N ALA A 86 4.87 -15.21 5.55
CA ALA A 86 3.71 -14.66 6.23
C ALA A 86 3.92 -13.19 6.65
N VAL A 87 5.17 -12.79 6.95
CA VAL A 87 5.56 -11.44 7.38
C VAL A 87 5.53 -10.42 6.24
N ALA A 88 5.92 -10.80 5.02
CA ALA A 88 5.67 -9.98 3.82
C ALA A 88 4.28 -10.21 3.20
N GLY A 89 3.52 -11.16 3.77
CA GLY A 89 2.13 -11.49 3.49
C GLY A 89 1.11 -10.51 4.10
N GLY A 90 1.59 -9.49 4.81
CA GLY A 90 0.77 -8.55 5.59
C GLY A 90 0.62 -7.18 4.93
N VAL A 91 -0.39 -7.02 4.07
CA VAL A 91 -1.11 -5.73 3.96
C VAL A 91 -1.94 -5.50 5.23
N ALA A 92 -2.08 -6.52 6.07
CA ALA A 92 -2.60 -6.41 7.42
C ALA A 92 -1.55 -5.73 8.33
N GLY A 93 -1.53 -4.40 8.36
CA GLY A 93 -0.78 -3.62 9.36
C GLY A 93 -0.29 -2.27 8.86
N TYR A 94 0.05 -2.17 7.56
CA TYR A 94 0.41 -0.91 6.91
C TYR A 94 -0.82 -0.07 6.62
N LEU A 95 -1.35 0.56 7.66
CA LEU A 95 -2.49 1.45 7.58
C LEU A 95 -2.01 2.85 7.23
N ILE A 96 -2.52 3.37 6.11
CA ILE A 96 -2.53 4.81 5.88
C ILE A 96 -3.79 5.33 6.59
N GLY A 97 -3.59 6.12 7.63
CA GLY A 97 -4.59 6.56 8.58
C GLY A 97 -5.14 7.95 8.28
N HIS A 98 -5.38 8.72 9.33
CA HIS A 98 -5.88 10.09 9.23
C HIS A 98 -5.07 10.90 8.22
N HIS A 99 -5.79 11.65 7.39
CA HIS A 99 -5.22 12.62 6.48
C HIS A 99 -5.81 13.99 6.74
N ASN A 100 -4.98 15.00 6.58
CA ASN A 100 -5.38 16.38 6.65
C ASN A 100 -4.78 17.13 5.47
N ASP A 101 -5.54 18.07 4.92
CA ASP A 101 -5.11 18.90 3.82
C ASP A 101 -5.20 20.35 4.25
N THR A 102 -4.05 21.01 4.32
CA THR A 102 -3.97 22.40 4.77
C THR A 102 -3.38 23.26 3.66
N VAL A 103 -4.06 24.37 3.35
CA VAL A 103 -3.51 25.39 2.44
C VAL A 103 -2.37 26.09 3.18
N TYR A 104 -1.15 25.87 2.71
CA TYR A 104 0.08 26.40 3.29
C TYR A 104 0.39 27.81 2.77
N TYR A 105 0.17 28.02 1.46
CA TYR A 105 0.19 29.36 0.85
C TYR A 105 -1.07 29.57 0.00
N SER A 106 -1.64 30.77 0.07
CA SER A 106 -2.77 31.15 -0.77
C SER A 106 -2.39 31.18 -2.25
N ARG A 107 -3.39 31.25 -3.14
CA ARG A 107 -3.16 31.44 -4.57
C ARG A 107 -2.24 32.62 -4.87
N ASP A 108 -2.49 33.78 -4.28
CA ASP A 108 -1.73 35.01 -4.60
C ASP A 108 -0.26 34.87 -4.21
N GLN A 109 0.01 34.29 -3.03
CA GLN A 109 1.37 33.97 -2.58
C GLN A 109 2.02 32.94 -3.51
N ALA A 110 1.29 31.89 -3.87
CA ALA A 110 1.78 30.84 -4.75
C ALA A 110 2.11 31.38 -6.16
N ILE A 111 1.31 32.30 -6.70
CA ILE A 111 1.56 32.99 -7.97
C ILE A 111 2.87 33.77 -7.91
N GLN A 112 3.06 34.56 -6.85
CA GLN A 112 4.27 35.36 -6.67
C GLN A 112 5.51 34.48 -6.53
N MET A 113 5.44 33.43 -5.72
CA MET A 113 6.55 32.49 -5.51
C MET A 113 6.91 31.71 -6.78
N ALA A 114 5.91 31.31 -7.57
CA ALA A 114 6.11 30.52 -8.78
C ALA A 114 6.36 31.36 -10.04
N GLY A 115 6.11 32.68 -10.00
CA GLY A 115 6.14 33.54 -11.19
C GLY A 115 5.04 33.22 -12.20
N TYR A 116 3.92 32.67 -11.74
CA TYR A 116 2.85 32.15 -12.60
C TYR A 116 2.09 33.26 -13.36
N LYS A 117 1.73 32.96 -14.61
CA LYS A 117 0.82 33.76 -15.44
C LYS A 117 -0.34 32.89 -15.92
N PRO A 118 -1.56 33.44 -16.11
CA PRO A 118 -2.68 32.66 -16.63
C PRO A 118 -2.42 31.95 -17.98
N SER A 119 -1.51 32.50 -18.79
CA SER A 119 -1.05 31.88 -20.05
C SER A 119 -0.30 30.56 -19.87
N ASP A 120 0.23 30.29 -18.67
CA ASP A 120 0.96 29.06 -18.35
C ASP A 120 -0.02 27.87 -18.18
N GLY A 121 -1.32 28.14 -18.12
CA GLY A 121 -2.37 27.14 -18.04
C GLY A 121 -2.43 26.48 -16.67
N TYR A 122 -2.62 25.17 -16.63
CA TYR A 122 -2.74 24.42 -15.39
C TYR A 122 -1.37 23.91 -14.94
N VAL A 123 -0.97 24.27 -13.71
CA VAL A 123 0.32 23.91 -13.12
C VAL A 123 0.10 23.06 -11.87
N LEU A 124 0.70 21.88 -11.86
CA LEU A 124 0.83 21.00 -10.70
C LEU A 124 2.30 20.65 -10.51
N LYS A 125 2.83 20.88 -9.32
CA LYS A 125 4.22 20.54 -8.98
C LYS A 125 4.30 20.03 -7.55
N ILE A 126 4.67 18.76 -7.38
CA ILE A 126 5.10 18.27 -6.07
C ILE A 126 6.43 18.94 -5.75
N GLN A 127 6.45 19.65 -4.63
CA GLN A 127 7.61 20.38 -4.14
C GLN A 127 8.42 19.52 -3.16
N ASP A 128 7.73 18.70 -2.37
CA ASP A 128 8.34 17.87 -1.35
C ASP A 128 7.47 16.65 -1.04
N VAL A 129 8.14 15.53 -0.78
CA VAL A 129 7.57 14.34 -0.15
C VAL A 129 8.55 14.00 0.97
N ARG A 130 8.07 13.84 2.20
CA ARG A 130 8.93 13.52 3.35
C ARG A 130 8.16 12.75 4.42
N PHE A 131 8.90 12.16 5.35
CA PHE A 131 8.35 11.58 6.57
C PHE A 131 8.74 12.37 7.81
N ASP A 132 7.86 12.37 8.80
CA ASP A 132 8.13 12.85 10.14
C ASP A 132 7.68 11.81 11.18
N PRO A 133 8.60 11.15 11.91
CA PRO A 133 10.05 11.21 11.72
C PRO A 133 10.52 10.44 10.46
N GLU A 134 11.69 10.81 9.92
CA GLU A 134 12.28 10.16 8.73
C GLU A 134 12.90 8.78 9.04
N THR A 135 13.16 8.51 10.33
CA THR A 135 13.64 7.21 10.81
C THR A 135 12.69 6.69 11.88
N ILE A 136 12.20 5.47 11.69
CA ILE A 136 11.31 4.76 12.64
C ILE A 136 11.81 3.33 12.89
N LYS A 137 11.34 2.72 13.98
CA LYS A 137 11.52 1.30 14.28
C LYS A 137 10.26 0.50 13.96
N PRO A 138 10.36 -0.82 13.71
CA PRO A 138 9.21 -1.70 13.58
C PRO A 138 8.17 -1.47 14.70
N GLY A 139 6.90 -1.34 14.33
CA GLY A 139 5.79 -1.04 15.26
C GLY A 139 5.51 0.45 15.49
N GLU A 140 6.39 1.36 15.07
CA GLU A 140 6.20 2.80 15.24
C GLU A 140 5.36 3.44 14.12
N LYS A 141 5.06 4.73 14.30
CA LYS A 141 4.30 5.54 13.35
C LYS A 141 5.18 6.65 12.77
N ALA A 142 4.93 6.97 11.50
CA ALA A 142 5.43 8.18 10.86
C ALA A 142 4.29 8.91 10.14
N THR A 143 4.41 10.20 9.94
CA THR A 143 3.50 10.99 9.10
C THR A 143 4.18 11.26 7.78
N MET A 144 3.54 10.88 6.67
CA MET A 144 3.97 11.30 5.34
C MET A 144 3.41 12.69 5.06
N HIS A 145 4.28 13.61 4.65
CA HIS A 145 3.92 14.94 4.20
C HIS A 145 4.15 15.04 2.69
N ILE A 146 3.15 15.53 1.96
CA ILE A 146 3.27 15.84 0.54
C ILE A 146 2.93 17.31 0.36
N ARG A 147 3.93 18.12 0.00
CA ARG A 147 3.74 19.53 -0.33
C ARG A 147 3.71 19.71 -1.84
N TYR A 148 2.68 20.37 -2.33
CA TYR A 148 2.52 20.59 -3.76
C TYR A 148 1.94 21.97 -4.06
N LEU A 149 2.40 22.53 -5.17
CA LEU A 149 1.82 23.69 -5.83
C LEU A 149 0.74 23.21 -6.79
N VAL A 150 -0.43 23.83 -6.75
CA VAL A 150 -1.47 23.69 -7.77
C VAL A 150 -2.01 25.07 -8.12
N ILE A 151 -2.03 25.43 -9.40
CA ILE A 151 -2.57 26.71 -9.88
C ILE A 151 -3.26 26.48 -11.23
N GLY A 152 -4.49 26.98 -11.39
CA GLY A 152 -5.21 27.05 -12.67
C GLY A 152 -5.40 28.49 -13.17
N PRO A 153 -5.85 28.70 -14.42
CA PRO A 153 -6.08 30.02 -15.00
C PRO A 153 -7.27 30.76 -14.36
N ASP A 154 -8.33 30.05 -13.96
CA ASP A 154 -9.51 30.65 -13.34
C ASP A 154 -9.37 30.73 -11.80
N PRO A 155 -9.32 31.94 -11.19
CA PRO A 155 -9.26 32.11 -9.74
C PRO A 155 -10.55 31.70 -9.00
N LYS A 156 -11.65 31.42 -9.71
CA LYS A 156 -12.92 30.96 -9.11
C LYS A 156 -13.10 29.45 -9.16
N GLU A 157 -12.25 28.74 -9.90
CA GLU A 157 -12.32 27.28 -10.02
C GLU A 157 -11.99 26.60 -8.68
N THR A 158 -12.67 25.49 -8.38
CA THR A 158 -12.17 24.53 -7.38
C THR A 158 -11.50 23.40 -8.13
N ILE A 159 -10.18 23.30 -8.00
CA ILE A 159 -9.38 22.28 -8.67
C ILE A 159 -9.44 21.00 -7.81
N LYS A 160 -9.86 19.89 -8.42
CA LYS A 160 -9.88 18.59 -7.76
C LYS A 160 -8.66 17.78 -8.17
N ILE A 161 -7.88 17.34 -7.19
CA ILE A 161 -6.66 16.55 -7.37
C ILE A 161 -6.89 15.14 -6.83
N ASN A 162 -6.70 14.14 -7.68
CA ASN A 162 -6.57 12.76 -7.26
C ASN A 162 -5.12 12.51 -6.84
N CYS A 163 -4.92 12.25 -5.55
CA CYS A 163 -3.63 11.90 -4.98
C CYS A 163 -3.58 10.40 -4.72
N TYR A 164 -2.68 9.71 -5.39
CA TYR A 164 -2.31 8.32 -5.16
C TYR A 164 -1.03 8.30 -4.35
N ARG A 165 -1.02 7.64 -3.20
CA ARG A 165 0.15 7.61 -2.32
C ARG A 165 0.35 6.22 -1.75
N GLY A 166 1.60 5.81 -1.55
CA GLY A 166 1.92 4.49 -1.04
C GLY A 166 3.40 4.27 -0.79
N ILE A 167 3.71 3.08 -0.27
CA ILE A 167 5.05 2.72 0.22
C ILE A 167 5.55 1.50 -0.52
N LYS A 168 6.84 1.53 -0.89
CA LYS A 168 7.59 0.41 -1.45
C LYS A 168 8.68 -0.06 -0.52
N TYR A 169 9.01 -1.34 -0.66
CA TYR A 169 10.27 -1.93 -0.21
C TYR A 169 10.79 -2.82 -1.32
N GLN A 170 12.07 -2.65 -1.70
CA GLN A 170 12.70 -3.39 -2.82
C GLN A 170 11.84 -3.38 -4.10
N ASP A 171 11.41 -2.19 -4.52
CA ASP A 171 10.54 -1.94 -5.69
C ASP A 171 9.13 -2.55 -5.65
N LYS A 172 8.76 -3.22 -4.55
CA LYS A 172 7.43 -3.79 -4.37
C LYS A 172 6.59 -2.90 -3.47
N TYR A 173 5.40 -2.54 -3.95
CA TYR A 173 4.42 -1.81 -3.14
C TYR A 173 3.88 -2.67 -2.01
N LEU A 174 3.94 -2.13 -0.80
CA LEU A 174 3.42 -2.71 0.43
C LEU A 174 2.03 -2.18 0.76
N THR A 175 1.78 -0.89 0.55
CA THR A 175 0.50 -0.25 0.83
C THR A 175 0.29 0.96 -0.07
N GLY A 176 -0.96 1.40 -0.14
CA GLY A 176 -1.34 2.58 -0.88
C GLY A 176 -2.82 2.88 -0.87
N GLU A 177 -3.14 4.11 -1.22
CA GLU A 177 -4.50 4.60 -1.30
C GLU A 177 -4.65 5.73 -2.32
N GLN A 178 -5.90 6.12 -2.57
CA GLN A 178 -6.23 7.36 -3.27
C GLN A 178 -7.04 8.25 -2.35
N ALA A 179 -6.71 9.53 -2.35
CA ALA A 179 -7.53 10.60 -1.82
C ALA A 179 -7.93 11.55 -2.96
N THR A 180 -9.10 12.17 -2.86
CA THR A 180 -9.51 13.25 -3.76
C THR A 180 -9.52 14.55 -2.96
N LEU A 181 -8.61 15.46 -3.32
CA LEU A 181 -8.33 16.72 -2.67
C LEU A 181 -9.07 17.83 -3.42
N LYS A 182 -9.68 18.77 -2.69
CA LYS A 182 -10.36 19.94 -3.27
C LYS A 182 -9.57 21.20 -2.93
N VAL A 183 -9.02 21.86 -3.94
CA VAL A 183 -8.26 23.09 -3.77
C VAL A 183 -9.08 24.26 -4.30
N PRO A 184 -9.66 25.10 -3.42
CA PRO A 184 -10.53 26.19 -3.83
C PRO A 184 -9.73 27.36 -4.43
N HIS A 185 -10.47 28.37 -4.90
CA HIS A 185 -9.92 29.67 -5.30
C HIS A 185 -8.85 29.59 -6.39
N GLY A 186 -8.96 28.63 -7.30
CA GLY A 186 -8.05 28.42 -8.42
C GLY A 186 -6.67 27.88 -8.03
N GLY A 187 -6.39 27.59 -6.77
CA GLY A 187 -5.13 26.97 -6.35
C GLY A 187 -4.45 27.57 -5.13
N GLY A 188 -3.21 27.16 -4.91
CA GLY A 188 -2.35 27.50 -3.78
C GLY A 188 -1.21 26.50 -3.63
N VAL A 189 -0.46 26.62 -2.54
CA VAL A 189 0.43 25.55 -2.07
C VAL A 189 -0.30 24.81 -0.95
N VAL A 190 -0.39 23.49 -1.08
CA VAL A 190 -1.11 22.63 -0.15
C VAL A 190 -0.13 21.63 0.46
N GLU A 191 -0.29 21.37 1.76
CA GLU A 191 0.35 20.28 2.45
C GLU A 191 -0.72 19.22 2.78
N SER A 192 -0.55 18.04 2.19
CA SER A 192 -1.39 16.86 2.46
C SER A 192 -0.60 15.92 3.36
N THR A 193 -1.20 15.49 4.46
CA THR A 193 -0.58 14.55 5.40
C THR A 193 -1.28 13.20 5.37
N ALA A 194 -0.55 12.14 5.69
CA ALA A 194 -1.11 10.81 5.86
C ALA A 194 -0.31 10.05 6.93
N GLU A 195 -0.98 9.63 8.00
CA GLU A 195 -0.35 8.78 9.01
C GLU A 195 -0.03 7.41 8.46
N PHE A 196 1.12 6.87 8.84
CA PHE A 196 1.62 5.56 8.45
C PHE A 196 2.00 4.77 9.69
N THR A 197 1.45 3.56 9.83
CA THR A 197 1.84 2.62 10.91
C THR A 197 2.66 1.48 10.33
N LEU A 198 3.85 1.26 10.91
CA LEU A 198 4.74 0.18 10.53
C LEU A 198 4.41 -1.09 11.32
N PRO A 199 4.28 -2.27 10.71
CA PRO A 199 4.16 -3.52 11.44
C PRO A 199 5.40 -3.81 12.30
N ALA A 200 5.22 -4.56 13.39
CA ALA A 200 6.31 -4.91 14.31
C ALA A 200 7.34 -5.85 13.67
N GLU A 201 6.98 -6.48 12.56
CA GLU A 201 7.75 -7.49 11.83
C GLU A 201 8.38 -6.88 10.57
N ALA A 202 8.25 -5.56 10.38
CA ALA A 202 8.76 -4.89 9.20
C ALA A 202 10.29 -5.07 9.08
N PRO A 203 10.79 -5.49 7.91
CA PRO A 203 12.22 -5.56 7.67
C PRO A 203 12.91 -4.20 7.89
N VAL A 204 14.07 -4.23 8.53
CA VAL A 204 15.01 -3.09 8.58
C VAL A 204 15.47 -2.76 7.16
N GLY A 205 15.61 -1.47 6.87
CA GLY A 205 16.11 -1.00 5.58
C GLY A 205 15.44 0.28 5.10
N THR A 206 15.70 0.62 3.83
CA THR A 206 15.13 1.81 3.20
C THR A 206 13.86 1.46 2.45
N TYR A 207 12.80 2.19 2.77
CA TYR A 207 11.50 2.15 2.11
C TYR A 207 11.36 3.41 1.26
N THR A 208 10.46 3.38 0.29
CA THR A 208 10.22 4.52 -0.59
C THR A 208 8.75 4.90 -0.53
N ALA A 209 8.44 6.11 -0.08
CA ALA A 209 7.17 6.74 -0.38
C ALA A 209 7.13 7.14 -1.85
N GLU A 210 5.99 6.89 -2.47
CA GLU A 210 5.65 7.44 -3.78
C GLU A 210 4.31 8.17 -3.66
N ALA A 211 4.26 9.36 -4.24
CA ALA A 211 3.05 10.13 -4.46
C ALA A 211 2.91 10.39 -5.97
N GLN A 212 1.72 10.17 -6.49
CA GLN A 212 1.33 10.55 -7.84
C GLN A 212 0.04 11.36 -7.76
N MET A 213 0.06 12.54 -8.35
CA MET A 213 -1.05 13.48 -8.35
C MET A 213 -1.49 13.80 -9.76
N GLU A 214 -2.80 13.83 -9.97
CA GLU A 214 -3.40 14.26 -11.23
C GLU A 214 -4.68 15.04 -10.96
N ASP A 215 -5.03 15.98 -11.83
CA ASP A 215 -6.35 16.62 -11.72
C ASP A 215 -7.44 15.75 -12.36
N GLU A 216 -8.68 15.93 -11.90
CA GLU A 216 -9.82 15.17 -12.43
C GLU A 216 -10.02 15.40 -13.95
N GLY A 217 -9.61 16.56 -14.46
CA GLY A 217 -9.67 16.91 -15.88
C GLY A 217 -8.57 16.29 -16.75
N GLY A 218 -7.56 15.62 -16.16
CA GLY A 218 -6.43 15.03 -16.89
C GLY A 218 -5.49 16.05 -17.56
N ARG A 219 -5.54 17.32 -17.12
CA ARG A 219 -4.73 18.45 -17.58
C ARG A 219 -3.36 18.47 -16.92
N MET A 220 -3.24 17.90 -15.73
CA MET A 220 -2.04 17.92 -14.89
C MET A 220 -1.72 16.52 -14.35
N ASN A 221 -0.44 16.15 -14.35
CA ASN A 221 0.05 14.92 -13.73
C ASN A 221 1.49 15.12 -13.21
N GLN A 222 1.77 14.68 -11.99
CA GLN A 222 3.09 14.74 -11.40
C GLN A 222 3.30 13.53 -10.47
N SER A 223 4.51 12.95 -10.46
CA SER A 223 4.94 12.00 -9.41
C SER A 223 6.19 12.46 -8.63
N GLY A 224 6.23 12.16 -7.34
CA GLY A 224 7.35 12.42 -6.43
C GLY A 224 7.61 11.25 -5.50
N THR A 225 8.83 11.15 -4.98
CA THR A 225 9.26 10.05 -4.11
C THR A 225 10.13 10.54 -2.96
N SER A 226 10.09 9.83 -1.83
CA SER A 226 10.96 10.08 -0.67
C SER A 226 11.42 8.77 -0.03
N PRO A 227 12.64 8.70 0.52
CA PRO A 227 13.01 7.60 1.40
C PRO A 227 12.26 7.67 2.74
N LEU A 228 12.13 6.51 3.39
CA LEU A 228 11.82 6.30 4.80
C LEU A 228 12.81 5.28 5.33
N TYR A 229 13.50 5.56 6.43
CA TYR A 229 14.48 4.65 7.00
C TYR A 229 13.88 3.86 8.16
N ILE A 230 14.05 2.54 8.11
CA ILE A 230 13.63 1.65 9.19
C ILE A 230 14.87 1.10 9.86
N ALA A 231 15.06 1.46 11.12
CA ALA A 231 16.19 1.08 11.96
C ALA A 231 15.82 -0.04 12.94
N SER A 232 16.84 -0.71 13.48
CA SER A 232 16.70 -1.75 14.52
C SER A 232 16.40 -1.17 15.91
#